data_AF-A0A815XGT6-F1
#
_entry.id   AF-A0A815XGT6-F1
#
_cell.length_a   1.000
_cell.length_b   1.000
_cell.length_c   1.000
_cell.angle_alpha   90.00
_cell.angle_beta   90.00
_cell.angle_gamma   90.00
#
_symmetry.space_group_name_H-M   'P 1'
#
loop_
_entity.id
_entity.type
_entity.pdbx_description
1 polymer ?
#
loop_
_entity_poly.entity_id
_entity_poly.type
_entity_poly.pdbx_seq_one_letter_code
_entity_poly.pdbx_strand_id
1 'polypeptide(L)'
;SAGLLSYEEFHPFLFQQFQSKLYLELPTFDRAVDEFFSKLEAQRVDGQIVQKEKEALKKLENVKKDHQKRLDELQANQSEDERRAYLIEINADLVTRAMAAINTAVANQMSWPEIEELVDEAKQSGDPTAKA
;
A
#
# COMPACT_ATOMS: atom_id res chain seq x y z
N SER A 1 16.09 21.48 -15.45
CA SER A 1 14.89 22.04 -14.80
C SER A 1 14.99 23.54 -14.93
N ALA A 2 14.37 24.12 -15.96
CA ALA A 2 14.26 25.57 -16.06
C ALA A 2 13.49 26.04 -14.82
N GLY A 3 14.17 26.72 -13.90
CA GLY A 3 13.51 27.33 -12.75
C GLY A 3 12.40 28.24 -13.29
N LEU A 4 11.18 28.03 -12.81
CA LEU A 4 10.05 28.87 -13.18
C LEU A 4 10.43 30.31 -12.78
N LEU A 5 10.75 31.16 -13.75
CA LEU A 5 10.97 32.58 -13.51
C LEU A 5 9.62 33.16 -13.07
N SER A 6 9.47 33.38 -11.75
CA SER A 6 8.27 33.97 -11.17
C SER A 6 8.37 35.49 -11.13
N TYR A 7 7.25 36.17 -11.36
CA TYR A 7 7.20 37.61 -11.13
C TYR A 7 6.99 37.82 -9.63
N GLU A 8 7.96 38.47 -8.97
CA GLU A 8 7.92 38.68 -7.51
C GLU A 8 7.24 40.01 -7.13
N GLU A 9 7.57 41.08 -7.84
CA GLU A 9 7.12 42.44 -7.55
C GLU A 9 7.17 43.33 -8.79
N PHE A 10 6.43 44.44 -8.76
CA PHE A 10 6.46 45.50 -9.77
C PHE A 10 6.57 46.87 -9.10
N HIS A 11 7.32 47.79 -9.71
CA HIS A 11 7.58 49.13 -9.18
C HIS A 11 7.50 50.18 -10.29
N PRO A 12 7.10 51.44 -9.99
CA PRO A 12 7.09 52.52 -10.99
C PRO A 12 8.48 52.90 -11.52
N PHE A 13 9.54 52.58 -10.77
CA PHE A 13 10.93 52.88 -11.11
C PHE A 13 11.84 51.72 -10.69
N LEU A 14 12.99 51.58 -11.35
CA LEU A 14 14.02 50.63 -10.95
C LEU A 14 14.78 51.14 -9.72
N PHE A 15 14.52 50.55 -8.56
CA PHE A 15 15.27 50.85 -7.34
C PHE A 15 16.66 50.21 -7.34
N GLN A 16 17.63 50.89 -6.72
CA GLN A 16 19.04 50.46 -6.71
C GLN A 16 19.24 49.03 -6.20
N GLN A 17 18.45 48.61 -5.21
CA GLN A 17 18.48 47.25 -4.64
C GLN A 17 18.11 46.15 -5.65
N PHE A 18 17.46 46.49 -6.76
CA PHE A 18 17.01 45.54 -7.78
C PHE A 18 17.86 45.55 -9.05
N GLN A 19 18.86 46.44 -9.17
CA GLN A 19 19.72 46.53 -10.36
C GLN A 19 20.51 45.25 -10.64
N SER A 20 20.80 44.45 -9.60
CA SER A 20 21.49 43.17 -9.71
C SER A 20 20.56 41.97 -9.93
N LYS A 21 19.23 42.17 -9.90
CA LYS A 21 18.22 41.14 -10.17
C LYS A 21 17.79 41.17 -11.64
N LEU A 22 17.12 40.11 -12.08
CA LEU A 22 16.43 40.11 -13.38
C LEU A 22 15.19 41.01 -13.29
N TYR A 23 15.06 41.98 -14.19
CA TYR A 23 13.90 42.87 -14.26
C TYR A 23 13.46 43.07 -15.71
N LEU A 24 12.20 43.47 -15.87
CA LEU A 24 11.60 43.87 -17.14
C LEU A 24 11.15 45.32 -17.02
N GLU A 25 11.67 46.19 -17.87
CA GLU A 25 11.26 47.59 -17.95
C GLU A 25 10.19 47.77 -19.03
N LEU A 26 9.10 48.46 -18.68
CA LEU A 26 7.96 48.67 -19.56
C LEU A 26 7.66 50.16 -19.72
N PRO A 27 7.06 50.60 -20.85
CA PRO A 27 6.94 52.02 -21.17
C PRO A 27 6.07 52.84 -20.20
N THR A 28 5.12 52.19 -19.52
CA THR A 28 4.24 52.85 -18.55
C THR A 28 4.04 51.96 -17.33
N PHE A 29 3.73 52.58 -16.20
CA PHE A 29 3.38 51.85 -14.99
C PHE A 29 2.15 50.97 -15.18
N ASP A 30 1.11 51.47 -15.86
CA ASP A 30 -0.11 50.69 -16.16
C ASP A 30 0.22 49.39 -16.91
N ARG A 31 1.14 49.45 -17.88
CA ARG A 31 1.60 48.25 -18.60
C ARG A 31 2.33 47.26 -17.68
N ALA A 32 3.11 47.76 -16.72
CA ALA A 32 3.77 46.92 -15.73
C ALA A 32 2.78 46.23 -14.79
N VAL A 33 1.73 46.93 -14.37
CA VAL A 33 0.62 46.36 -13.59
C VAL A 33 -0.08 45.25 -14.38
N ASP A 34 -0.48 45.54 -15.63
CA ASP A 34 -1.19 44.58 -16.50
C ASP A 34 -0.35 43.32 -16.74
N GLU A 35 0.93 43.48 -17.08
CA GLU A 35 1.85 42.36 -17.31
C GLU A 35 2.04 41.53 -16.03
N PHE A 36 2.29 42.19 -14.89
CA PHE A 36 2.52 41.51 -13.62
C PHE A 36 1.33 40.63 -13.22
N PHE A 37 0.12 41.19 -13.21
CA PHE A 37 -1.07 40.42 -12.80
C PHE A 37 -1.47 39.36 -13.84
N SER A 38 -1.26 39.61 -15.14
CA SER A 38 -1.47 38.60 -16.17
C SER A 38 -0.54 37.40 -15.99
N LYS A 39 0.75 37.64 -15.69
CA LYS A 39 1.73 36.58 -15.45
C LYS A 39 1.52 35.87 -14.12
N LEU A 40 1.16 36.60 -13.06
CA LEU A 40 0.85 36.01 -11.76
C LEU A 40 -0.34 35.06 -11.85
N GLU A 41 -1.39 35.46 -12.56
CA GLU A 41 -2.56 34.59 -12.75
C GLU A 41 -2.22 33.37 -13.61
N ALA A 42 -1.43 33.54 -14.68
CA ALA A 42 -0.93 32.41 -15.48
C ALA A 42 -0.12 31.42 -14.61
N GLN A 43 0.79 31.92 -13.77
CA GLN A 43 1.58 31.10 -12.84
C GLN A 43 0.70 30.35 -11.82
N ARG A 44 -0.37 31.00 -11.34
CA ARG A 44 -1.33 30.37 -10.45
C ARG A 44 -2.04 29.19 -11.13
N VAL A 45 -2.47 29.38 -12.38
CA VAL A 45 -3.12 28.33 -13.17
C VAL A 45 -2.15 27.17 -13.45
N ASP A 46 -0.92 27.46 -13.85
CA ASP A 46 0.12 26.45 -14.08
C ASP A 46 0.38 25.63 -12.81
N GLY A 47 0.48 26.29 -11.65
CA GLY A 47 0.62 25.61 -10.36
C GLY A 47 -0.54 24.66 -10.03
N GLN A 48 -1.78 25.04 -10.39
CA GLN A 48 -2.94 24.17 -10.23
C GLN A 48 -2.90 22.97 -11.17
N ILE A 49 -2.42 23.13 -12.41
CA ILE A 49 -2.27 22.03 -13.37
C ILE A 49 -1.26 21.01 -12.84
N VAL A 50 -0.06 21.48 -12.43
CA VAL A 50 0.99 20.62 -11.87
C VAL A 50 0.49 19.87 -10.63
N GLN A 51 -0.28 20.54 -9.77
CA GLN A 51 -0.85 19.89 -8.58
C GLN A 51 -1.86 18.81 -8.96
N LYS A 52 -2.74 19.06 -9.94
CA LYS A 52 -3.69 18.05 -10.44
C LYS A 52 -2.98 16.85 -11.07
N GLU A 53 -1.93 17.08 -11.86
CA GLU A 53 -1.12 16.01 -12.44
C GLU A 53 -0.47 15.15 -11.35
N LYS A 54 0.13 15.80 -10.34
CA LYS A 54 0.74 15.11 -9.20
C LYS A 54 -0.27 14.26 -8.43
N GLU A 55 -1.48 14.75 -8.23
CA GLU A 55 -2.55 14.01 -7.56
C GLU A 55 -3.02 12.81 -8.39
N ALA A 56 -3.15 12.97 -9.70
CA ALA A 56 -3.50 11.87 -10.61
C ALA A 56 -2.43 10.78 -10.60
N LEU A 57 -1.14 11.15 -10.68
CA LEU A 57 -0.01 10.22 -10.60
C LEU A 57 0.02 9.51 -9.23
N LYS A 58 -0.21 10.23 -8.13
CA LYS A 58 -0.26 9.63 -6.79
C LYS A 58 -1.38 8.60 -6.68
N LYS A 59 -2.57 8.89 -7.23
CA LYS A 59 -3.69 7.94 -7.26
C LYS A 59 -3.34 6.68 -8.05
N LEU A 60 -2.72 6.83 -9.21
CA LEU A 60 -2.28 5.71 -10.03
C LEU A 60 -1.27 4.82 -9.28
N GLU A 61 -0.25 5.41 -8.68
CA GLU A 61 0.77 4.66 -7.93
C GLU A 61 0.19 3.95 -6.71
N ASN A 62 -0.76 4.58 -6.00
CA ASN A 62 -1.46 3.93 -4.90
C ASN A 62 -2.23 2.68 -5.35
N VAL A 63 -2.94 2.76 -6.49
CA VAL A 63 -3.69 1.62 -7.05
C VAL A 63 -2.74 0.50 -7.46
N LYS A 64 -1.63 0.82 -8.14
CA LYS A 64 -0.62 -0.19 -8.51
C LYS A 64 -0.05 -0.89 -7.28
N LYS A 65 0.30 -0.13 -6.24
CA LYS A 65 0.88 -0.67 -5.00
C LYS A 65 -0.11 -1.58 -4.26
N ASP A 66 -1.38 -1.19 -4.21
CA ASP A 66 -2.43 -1.99 -3.59
C ASP A 66 -2.64 -3.32 -4.34
N HIS A 67 -2.69 -3.28 -5.68
CA HIS A 67 -2.76 -4.50 -6.48
C HIS A 67 -1.56 -5.41 -6.30
N GLN A 68 -0.34 -4.86 -6.31
CA GLN A 68 0.86 -5.65 -6.08
C GLN A 68 0.83 -6.33 -4.71
N LYS A 69 0.47 -5.57 -3.66
CA LYS A 69 0.35 -6.12 -2.31
C LYS A 69 -0.65 -7.28 -2.24
N ARG A 70 -1.82 -7.14 -2.87
CA ARG A 70 -2.84 -8.20 -2.91
C ARG A 70 -2.34 -9.44 -3.66
N LEU A 71 -1.60 -9.26 -4.75
CA LEU A 71 -1.00 -10.38 -5.49
C LEU A 71 0.04 -11.10 -4.63
N ASP A 72 0.91 -10.36 -3.95
CA ASP A 72 1.94 -10.93 -3.08
C ASP A 72 1.30 -11.73 -1.92
N GLU A 73 0.24 -11.18 -1.30
CA GLU A 73 -0.52 -11.87 -0.23
C GLU A 73 -1.23 -13.13 -0.75
N LEU A 74 -1.84 -13.07 -1.94
CA LEU A 74 -2.48 -14.24 -2.56
C LEU A 74 -1.46 -15.34 -2.87
N GLN A 75 -0.31 -14.97 -3.42
CA GLN A 75 0.74 -15.92 -3.74
C GLN A 75 1.35 -16.55 -2.48
N ALA A 76 1.52 -15.77 -1.41
CA ALA A 76 1.97 -16.29 -0.12
C ALA A 76 0.96 -17.30 0.45
N ASN A 77 -0.34 -16.97 0.46
CA ASN A 77 -1.39 -17.87 0.92
C ASN A 77 -1.44 -19.16 0.08
N GLN A 78 -1.38 -19.04 -1.25
CA GLN A 78 -1.34 -20.19 -2.15
C GLN A 78 -0.16 -21.11 -1.82
N SER A 79 1.04 -20.55 -1.63
CA SER A 79 2.23 -21.34 -1.31
C SER A 79 2.11 -22.06 0.03
N GLU A 80 1.42 -21.45 1.01
CA GLU A 80 1.17 -22.07 2.30
C GLU A 80 0.16 -23.22 2.17
N ASP A 81 -0.92 -23.00 1.41
CA ASP A 81 -1.94 -24.02 1.16
C ASP A 81 -1.38 -25.21 0.36
N GLU A 82 -0.53 -24.97 -0.64
CA GLU A 82 0.20 -26.02 -1.35
C GLU A 82 1.07 -26.84 -0.39
N ARG A 83 1.78 -26.16 0.52
CA ARG A 83 2.59 -26.84 1.54
C ARG A 83 1.73 -27.65 2.50
N ARG A 84 0.60 -27.12 2.98
CA ARG A 84 -0.34 -27.83 3.85
C ARG A 84 -0.91 -29.06 3.14
N ALA A 85 -1.36 -28.90 1.91
CA ALA A 85 -1.90 -29.97 1.08
C ALA A 85 -0.86 -31.08 0.89
N TYR A 86 0.36 -30.73 0.52
CA TYR A 86 1.46 -31.68 0.39
C TYR A 86 1.71 -32.45 1.69
N LEU A 87 1.74 -31.76 2.85
CA LEU A 87 1.92 -32.42 4.14
C LEU A 87 0.75 -33.35 4.50
N ILE A 88 -0.48 -32.99 4.14
CA ILE A 88 -1.65 -33.86 4.33
C ILE A 88 -1.53 -35.10 3.43
N GLU A 89 -1.16 -34.93 2.16
CA GLU A 89 -1.04 -36.02 1.19
C GLU A 89 0.02 -37.05 1.61
N ILE A 90 1.21 -36.61 2.03
CA ILE A 90 2.26 -37.53 2.47
C ILE A 90 1.93 -38.24 3.79
N ASN A 91 1.00 -37.69 4.59
CA ASN A 91 0.57 -38.24 5.87
C ASN A 91 -0.88 -38.75 5.83
N ALA A 92 -1.43 -39.04 4.65
CA ALA A 92 -2.85 -39.31 4.45
C ALA A 92 -3.40 -40.42 5.37
N ASP A 93 -2.64 -41.49 5.58
CA ASP A 93 -3.02 -42.61 6.47
C ASP A 93 -3.06 -42.21 7.94
N LEU A 94 -2.15 -41.33 8.38
CA LEU A 94 -2.14 -40.81 9.75
C LEU A 94 -3.32 -39.87 9.97
N VAL A 95 -3.55 -38.93 9.04
CA VAL A 95 -4.67 -37.98 9.08
C VAL A 95 -6.00 -38.72 9.11
N THR A 96 -6.18 -39.72 8.24
CA THR A 96 -7.40 -40.52 8.17
C THR A 96 -7.68 -41.27 9.46
N ARG A 97 -6.65 -41.85 10.09
CA ARG A 97 -6.79 -42.54 11.39
C ARG A 97 -7.12 -41.57 12.52
N ALA A 98 -6.46 -40.42 12.58
CA ALA A 98 -6.77 -39.38 13.56
C ALA A 98 -8.22 -38.88 13.41
N MET A 99 -8.67 -38.62 12.18
CA MET A 99 -10.07 -38.26 11.89
C MET A 99 -11.04 -39.34 12.35
N ALA A 100 -10.75 -40.61 12.07
CA ALA A 100 -11.59 -41.72 12.49
C ALA A 100 -11.71 -41.81 14.02
N ALA A 101 -10.59 -41.68 14.75
CA ALA A 101 -10.58 -41.70 16.21
C ALA A 101 -11.44 -40.60 16.83
N ILE A 102 -11.28 -39.35 16.35
CA ILE A 102 -12.09 -38.22 16.82
C ILE A 102 -13.57 -38.41 16.48
N ASN A 103 -13.88 -38.85 15.25
CA ASN A 103 -15.26 -39.11 14.83
C ASN A 103 -15.92 -40.21 15.67
N THR A 104 -15.18 -41.26 16.04
CA THR A 104 -15.68 -42.30 16.94
C THR A 104 -15.97 -41.75 18.34
N ALA A 105 -15.09 -40.92 18.89
CA ALA A 105 -15.31 -40.30 20.20
C ALA A 105 -16.55 -39.39 20.21
N VAL A 106 -16.73 -38.58 19.15
CA VAL A 106 -17.93 -37.74 18.96
C VAL A 106 -19.18 -38.60 18.77
N ALA A 107 -19.12 -39.69 18.00
CA ALA A 107 -20.26 -40.61 17.81
C ALA A 107 -20.68 -41.29 19.13
N ASN A 108 -19.73 -41.49 20.04
CA ASN A 108 -19.96 -42.00 21.39
C ASN A 108 -20.45 -40.91 22.36
N GLN A 109 -20.77 -39.69 21.88
CA GLN A 109 -21.28 -38.56 22.65
C GLN A 109 -20.32 -38.09 23.77
N MET A 110 -19.02 -38.32 23.58
CA MET A 110 -18.01 -37.79 24.49
C MET A 110 -17.99 -36.26 24.41
N SER A 111 -17.80 -35.62 25.57
CA SER A 111 -17.60 -34.19 25.65
C SER A 111 -16.21 -33.79 25.17
N TRP A 112 -16.04 -32.55 24.72
CA TRP A 112 -14.72 -32.06 24.26
C TRP A 112 -13.59 -32.21 25.29
N PRO A 113 -13.81 -31.95 26.60
CA PRO A 113 -12.77 -32.21 27.62
C PRO A 113 -12.36 -33.69 27.71
N GLU A 114 -13.31 -34.62 27.61
CA GLU A 114 -13.00 -36.07 27.62
C GLU A 114 -12.23 -36.51 26.37
N ILE A 115 -12.50 -35.88 25.22
CA ILE A 115 -11.77 -36.11 23.97
C ILE A 115 -10.33 -35.57 24.09
N GLU A 116 -10.14 -34.40 24.71
CA GLU A 116 -8.81 -33.83 24.96
C GLU A 116 -7.98 -34.73 25.89
N GLU A 117 -8.57 -35.24 26.97
CA GLU A 117 -7.91 -36.21 27.86
C GLU A 117 -7.48 -37.48 27.11
N LEU A 118 -8.36 -38.04 26.27
CA LEU A 118 -8.06 -39.22 25.45
C LEU A 118 -6.92 -38.96 24.45
N VAL A 119 -6.87 -37.78 23.84
CA VAL A 119 -5.78 -37.36 22.95
C VAL A 119 -4.46 -37.24 23.71
N ASP A 120 -4.48 -36.73 24.95
CA ASP A 120 -3.29 -36.60 25.77
C ASP A 120 -2.75 -37.95 26.28
N GLU A 121 -3.64 -38.91 26.59
CA GLU A 121 -3.25 -40.29 26.87
C GLU A 121 -2.64 -40.99 25.64
N ALA A 122 -3.22 -40.75 24.45
CA ALA A 122 -2.68 -41.27 23.19
C ALA A 122 -1.28 -40.69 22.86
N LYS A 123 -1.05 -39.39 23.16
CA LYS A 123 0.28 -38.77 23.07
C LYS A 123 1.29 -39.44 24.00
N GLN A 124 0.91 -39.63 25.27
CA GLN A 124 1.79 -40.21 26.29
C GLN A 124 2.14 -41.68 26.02
N SER A 125 1.21 -42.45 25.45
CA SER A 125 1.44 -43.83 25.01
C SER A 125 2.25 -43.96 23.72
N GLY A 126 2.57 -42.83 23.07
CA GLY A 126 3.40 -42.79 21.88
C GLY A 126 2.68 -43.24 20.61
N ASP A 127 1.35 -43.10 20.57
CA ASP A 127 0.55 -43.39 19.38
C ASP A 127 1.02 -42.48 18.21
N PRO A 128 1.42 -43.05 17.05
CA PRO A 128 1.83 -42.28 15.89
C PRO A 128 0.79 -41.25 15.41
N THR A 129 -0.50 -41.49 15.66
CA THR A 129 -1.60 -40.60 15.27
C THR A 129 -1.81 -39.43 16.24
N ALA A 130 -1.27 -39.53 17.45
CA ALA A 130 -1.35 -38.47 18.46
C ALA A 130 -0.02 -37.72 18.64
N LYS A 131 1.07 -38.13 17.99
CA LYS A 131 2.35 -37.42 18.03
C LYS A 131 2.24 -36.04 17.36
N ALA A 132 2.50 -34.99 18.14
CA ALA A 132 2.77 -33.64 17.66
C ALA A 132 4.27 -33.46 17.37
#